data_AF-A0A2N5T4T3-F1
#
_entry.id   AF-A0A2N5T4T3-F1
#
_cell.length_a   1.000
_cell.length_b   1.000
_cell.length_c   1.000
_cell.angle_alpha   90.00
_cell.angle_beta   90.00
_cell.angle_gamma   90.00
#
_symmetry.space_group_name_H-M   'P 1'
#
loop_
_entity.id
_entity.type
_entity.pdbx_description
1 polymer ?
#
loop_
_entity_poly.entity_id
_entity_poly.type
_entity_poly.pdbx_seq_one_letter_code
_entity_poly.pdbx_strand_id
1 'polypeptide(L)'
;MAETFAAPSYSVENYASYRPSYPPVLYQAIMDYHRASGELAVDLGCGTGIVSAELVRQAHFDRVVGVDPSKPMLEYAKKTITGAEFVHGRAESLPWIADSSVDLLVAGTSAHWFDSPWWKEAGRILKPEGTLAIFIYGGLWPDPGHPCAEDLRATMFSFAEELGFSSIGNRICHNMYDELPMPDMSNKGTLGDFERIDWNRNGLGDRLVMADRIKLREWRERARTYGPAHRWRLENPTKVGDKLIDPVEKTLSALKSILETDDDETEIMLGGENYFCF
;
A
#
# COMPACT_ATOMS: atom_id res chain seq x y z
N MET A 1 3.02 4.62 15.30
CA MET A 1 1.79 4.11 14.64
C MET A 1 2.01 3.17 13.44
N ALA A 2 3.21 3.07 12.84
CA ALA A 2 3.57 1.98 11.91
C ALA A 2 4.04 0.67 12.61
N GLU A 3 4.03 0.64 13.94
CA GLU A 3 4.58 -0.46 14.76
C GLU A 3 3.82 -1.78 14.60
N THR A 4 2.58 -1.75 14.11
CA THR A 4 1.78 -2.96 13.85
C THR A 4 2.53 -3.94 12.94
N PHE A 5 3.21 -3.45 11.90
CA PHE A 5 3.94 -4.28 10.94
C PHE A 5 5.28 -4.80 11.46
N ALA A 6 5.75 -4.27 12.60
CA ALA A 6 6.94 -4.73 13.30
C ALA A 6 6.62 -5.64 14.50
N ALA A 7 5.34 -5.79 14.84
CA ALA A 7 4.91 -6.62 15.95
C ALA A 7 5.19 -8.11 15.67
N PRO A 8 5.77 -8.88 16.62
CA PRO A 8 6.02 -10.32 16.43
C PRO A 8 4.76 -11.15 16.12
N SER A 9 3.58 -10.64 16.54
CA SER A 9 2.28 -11.24 16.29
C SER A 9 1.76 -11.04 14.87
N TYR A 10 2.38 -10.15 14.09
CA TYR A 10 1.92 -9.81 12.76
C TYR A 10 2.42 -10.85 11.74
N SER A 11 1.50 -11.44 10.97
CA SER A 11 1.88 -12.45 9.96
C SER A 11 2.42 -11.78 8.70
N VAL A 12 3.74 -11.81 8.55
CA VAL A 12 4.46 -11.30 7.37
C VAL A 12 4.16 -12.15 6.15
N GLU A 13 4.05 -13.47 6.30
CA GLU A 13 3.72 -14.41 5.22
C GLU A 13 2.31 -14.16 4.67
N ASN A 14 1.33 -13.91 5.56
CA ASN A 14 -0.03 -13.57 5.13
C ASN A 14 -0.06 -12.22 4.41
N TYR A 15 0.73 -11.25 4.88
CA TYR A 15 0.89 -9.97 4.18
C TYR A 15 1.45 -10.18 2.77
N ALA A 16 2.57 -10.88 2.63
CA ALA A 16 3.20 -11.14 1.33
C ALA A 16 2.29 -11.92 0.36
N SER A 17 1.50 -12.86 0.88
CA SER A 17 0.68 -13.75 0.04
C SER A 17 -0.60 -13.08 -0.48
N TYR A 18 -1.19 -12.17 0.29
CA TYR A 18 -2.52 -11.66 -0.01
C TYR A 18 -2.57 -10.16 -0.30
N ARG A 19 -1.54 -9.39 0.06
CA ARG A 19 -1.51 -7.96 -0.29
C ARG A 19 -1.49 -7.79 -1.81
N PRO A 20 -2.38 -6.95 -2.37
CA PRO A 20 -2.36 -6.65 -3.79
C PRO A 20 -1.02 -6.07 -4.22
N SER A 21 -0.53 -6.53 -5.38
CA SER A 21 0.58 -5.90 -6.08
C SER A 21 0.08 -4.74 -6.94
N TYR A 22 0.97 -3.80 -7.26
CA TYR A 22 0.64 -2.68 -8.15
C TYR A 22 0.69 -3.12 -9.63
N PRO A 23 -0.07 -2.48 -10.53
CA PRO A 23 -0.29 -2.91 -11.89
C PRO A 23 0.84 -2.38 -12.79
N PRO A 24 1.04 -2.96 -13.97
CA PRO A 24 2.01 -2.46 -14.94
C PRO A 24 1.80 -0.99 -15.33
N VAL A 25 0.55 -0.51 -15.41
CA VAL A 25 0.24 0.88 -15.81
C VAL A 25 0.78 1.92 -14.81
N LEU A 26 0.88 1.58 -13.53
CA LEU A 26 1.49 2.47 -12.53
C LEU A 26 2.97 2.66 -12.85
N TYR A 27 3.70 1.56 -13.00
CA TYR A 27 5.13 1.62 -13.26
C TYR A 27 5.43 2.25 -14.60
N GLN A 28 4.60 2.03 -15.62
CA GLN A 28 4.73 2.72 -16.91
C GLN A 28 4.60 4.24 -16.72
N ALA A 29 3.60 4.71 -15.99
CA ALA A 29 3.43 6.14 -15.73
C ALA A 29 4.63 6.74 -14.97
N ILE A 30 5.17 6.02 -13.98
CA ILE A 30 6.39 6.43 -13.25
C ILE A 30 7.56 6.55 -14.21
N MET A 31 7.78 5.55 -15.07
CA MET A 31 8.91 5.53 -16.00
C MET A 31 8.75 6.55 -17.14
N ASP A 32 7.52 6.84 -17.58
CA ASP A 32 7.23 7.88 -18.57
C ASP A 32 7.52 9.29 -18.02
N TYR A 33 7.31 9.48 -16.71
CA TYR A 33 7.66 10.73 -16.02
C TYR A 33 9.15 10.85 -15.70
N HIS A 34 9.83 9.72 -15.48
CA HIS A 34 11.22 9.67 -15.05
C HIS A 34 12.22 10.16 -16.10
N ARG A 35 13.20 10.96 -15.67
CA ARG A 35 14.17 11.63 -16.57
C ARG A 35 15.64 11.43 -16.23
N ALA A 36 15.94 11.04 -14.99
CA ALA A 36 17.32 10.82 -14.55
C ALA A 36 17.91 9.52 -15.16
N SER A 37 19.15 9.19 -14.78
CA SER A 37 19.76 7.94 -15.21
C SER A 37 19.14 6.75 -14.46
N GLY A 38 19.55 5.53 -14.80
CA GLY A 38 19.08 4.31 -14.16
C GLY A 38 20.08 3.75 -13.14
N GLU A 39 20.70 4.56 -12.27
CA GLU A 39 21.72 4.02 -11.36
C GLU A 39 21.11 3.45 -10.08
N LEU A 40 20.28 4.23 -9.38
CA LEU A 40 19.77 3.86 -8.06
C LEU A 40 18.29 4.16 -7.89
N ALA A 41 17.51 3.11 -7.61
CA ALA A 41 16.16 3.22 -7.09
C ALA A 41 16.09 2.87 -5.60
N VAL A 42 15.32 3.65 -4.83
CA VAL A 42 15.11 3.45 -3.39
C VAL A 42 13.61 3.32 -3.09
N ASP A 43 13.22 2.24 -2.41
CA ASP A 43 11.85 1.92 -2.02
C ASP A 43 11.66 2.15 -0.51
N LEU A 44 11.00 3.25 -0.15
CA LEU A 44 10.75 3.68 1.22
C LEU A 44 9.52 3.01 1.82
N GLY A 45 9.68 2.38 2.99
CA GLY A 45 8.64 1.55 3.58
C GLY A 45 8.35 0.32 2.72
N CYS A 46 9.41 -0.34 2.25
CA CYS A 46 9.32 -1.41 1.25
C CYS A 46 8.54 -2.65 1.74
N GLY A 47 8.32 -2.81 3.05
CA GLY A 47 7.66 -3.98 3.63
C GLY A 47 8.33 -5.29 3.18
N THR A 48 7.53 -6.19 2.62
CA THR A 48 8.02 -7.48 2.07
C THR A 48 8.68 -7.34 0.69
N GLY A 49 8.87 -6.11 0.20
CA GLY A 49 9.57 -5.80 -1.05
C GLY A 49 8.71 -5.89 -2.31
N ILE A 50 7.39 -5.67 -2.23
CA ILE A 50 6.48 -5.76 -3.39
C ILE A 50 6.95 -4.84 -4.53
N VAL A 51 7.26 -3.58 -4.23
CA VAL A 51 7.73 -2.59 -5.22
C VAL A 51 9.18 -2.88 -5.60
N SER A 52 10.04 -3.13 -4.61
CA SER A 52 11.43 -3.53 -4.82
C SER A 52 11.59 -4.69 -5.82
N ALA A 53 10.78 -5.75 -5.71
CA ALA A 53 10.83 -6.91 -6.61
C ALA A 53 10.49 -6.53 -8.06
N GLU A 54 9.51 -5.64 -8.24
CA GLU A 54 9.10 -5.17 -9.56
C GLU A 54 10.16 -4.25 -10.20
N LEU A 55 10.78 -3.37 -9.43
CA LEU A 55 11.89 -2.54 -9.91
C LEU A 55 13.09 -3.39 -10.36
N VAL A 56 13.42 -4.45 -9.61
CA VAL A 56 14.45 -5.42 -10.02
C VAL A 56 14.04 -6.12 -11.32
N ARG A 57 12.78 -6.56 -11.44
CA ARG A 57 12.27 -7.28 -12.61
C ARG A 57 12.33 -6.43 -13.89
N GLN A 58 12.06 -5.14 -13.78
CA GLN A 58 12.10 -4.21 -14.92
C GLN A 58 13.52 -3.90 -15.39
N ALA A 59 14.52 -4.04 -14.50
CA ALA A 59 15.94 -3.85 -14.80
C ALA A 59 16.24 -2.48 -15.45
N HIS A 60 15.49 -1.44 -15.06
CA HIS A 60 15.76 -0.05 -15.43
C HIS A 60 16.84 0.60 -14.55
N PHE A 61 17.11 0.01 -13.38
CA PHE A 61 18.06 0.52 -12.40
C PHE A 61 19.18 -0.48 -12.12
N ASP A 62 20.43 -0.01 -12.06
CA ASP A 62 21.60 -0.84 -11.72
C ASP A 62 21.50 -1.39 -10.29
N ARG A 63 20.90 -0.61 -9.38
CA ARG A 63 20.73 -0.96 -7.97
C ARG A 63 19.34 -0.59 -7.47
N VAL A 64 18.76 -1.50 -6.69
CA VAL A 64 17.50 -1.30 -5.97
C VAL A 64 17.74 -1.47 -4.48
N VAL A 65 17.32 -0.51 -3.67
CA VAL A 65 17.44 -0.55 -2.21
C VAL A 65 16.07 -0.38 -1.55
N GLY A 66 15.59 -1.39 -0.84
CA GLY A 66 14.41 -1.30 0.01
C GLY A 66 14.76 -0.85 1.43
N VAL A 67 14.03 0.11 1.98
CA VAL A 67 14.19 0.60 3.36
C VAL A 67 12.91 0.38 4.12
N ASP A 68 12.97 -0.23 5.31
CA ASP A 68 11.79 -0.39 6.17
C ASP A 68 12.17 -0.40 7.66
N PRO A 69 11.33 0.15 8.56
CA PRO A 69 11.56 0.05 10.00
C PRO A 69 11.24 -1.34 10.57
N SER A 70 10.53 -2.20 9.85
CA SER A 70 10.16 -3.55 10.31
C SER A 70 11.22 -4.58 9.91
N LYS A 71 12.01 -5.03 10.89
CA LYS A 71 12.95 -6.14 10.69
C LYS A 71 12.28 -7.41 10.16
N PRO A 72 11.14 -7.89 10.70
CA PRO A 72 10.46 -9.07 10.17
C PRO A 72 10.12 -8.96 8.67
N MET A 73 9.66 -7.78 8.22
CA MET A 73 9.35 -7.53 6.81
C MET A 73 10.61 -7.61 5.94
N LEU A 74 11.70 -6.97 6.39
CA LEU A 74 12.99 -7.01 5.67
C LEU A 74 13.59 -8.41 5.60
N GLU A 75 13.49 -9.21 6.67
CA GLU A 75 14.00 -10.58 6.64
C GLU A 75 13.24 -11.44 5.63
N TYR A 76 11.92 -11.24 5.49
CA TYR A 76 11.14 -11.86 4.42
C TYR A 76 11.61 -11.39 3.04
N ALA A 77 11.78 -10.08 2.84
CA ALA A 77 12.22 -9.49 1.58
C ALA A 77 13.59 -10.02 1.15
N LYS A 78 14.58 -10.03 2.05
CA LYS A 78 15.93 -10.58 1.82
C LYS A 78 15.92 -12.05 1.44
N LYS A 79 15.00 -12.83 2.02
CA LYS A 79 14.90 -14.27 1.75
C LYS A 79 14.27 -14.56 0.38
N THR A 80 13.38 -13.68 -0.09
CA THR A 80 12.52 -13.95 -1.26
C THR A 80 12.92 -13.18 -2.51
N ILE A 81 13.66 -12.08 -2.38
CA ILE A 81 14.01 -11.20 -3.49
C ILE A 81 15.53 -11.19 -3.67
N THR A 82 15.97 -11.61 -4.85
CA THR A 82 17.36 -11.47 -5.31
C THR A 82 17.50 -10.22 -6.14
N GLY A 83 18.63 -9.51 -6.05
CA GLY A 83 18.91 -8.33 -6.88
C GLY A 83 18.53 -6.99 -6.25
N ALA A 84 18.03 -6.96 -5.01
CA ALA A 84 17.83 -5.76 -4.22
C ALA A 84 18.57 -5.85 -2.88
N GLU A 85 19.00 -4.71 -2.34
CA GLU A 85 19.53 -4.59 -0.98
C GLU A 85 18.41 -4.14 -0.04
N PHE A 86 18.34 -4.69 1.18
CA PHE A 86 17.28 -4.35 2.15
C PHE A 86 17.88 -3.84 3.46
N VAL A 87 17.60 -2.57 3.77
CA VAL A 87 18.22 -1.84 4.87
C VAL A 87 17.18 -1.51 5.93
N HIS A 88 17.51 -1.81 7.18
CA HIS A 88 16.71 -1.39 8.32
C HIS A 88 16.93 0.10 8.59
N GLY A 89 15.88 0.89 8.43
CA GLY A 89 15.95 2.34 8.52
C GLY A 89 14.58 2.97 8.43
N ARG A 90 14.55 4.30 8.44
CA ARG A 90 13.30 5.05 8.28
C ARG A 90 13.45 6.10 7.19
N ALA A 91 12.33 6.46 6.56
CA ALA A 91 12.29 7.46 5.49
C ALA A 91 12.82 8.84 5.93
N GLU A 92 12.75 9.15 7.23
CA GLU A 92 13.16 10.45 7.75
C GLU A 92 14.68 10.65 7.84
N SER A 93 15.48 9.58 7.77
CA SER A 93 16.94 9.68 7.89
C SER A 93 17.67 8.50 7.25
N LEU A 94 18.42 8.81 6.20
CA LEU A 94 19.18 7.91 5.33
C LEU A 94 20.64 8.40 5.19
N PRO A 95 21.39 8.52 6.31
CA PRO A 95 22.72 9.15 6.33
C PRO A 95 23.79 8.41 5.52
N TRP A 96 23.50 7.17 5.11
CA TRP A 96 24.36 6.33 4.28
C TRP A 96 24.12 6.53 2.77
N ILE A 97 23.08 7.27 2.38
CA ILE A 97 22.83 7.69 1.01
C ILE A 97 23.44 9.07 0.80
N ALA A 98 24.25 9.22 -0.24
CA ALA A 98 24.87 10.49 -0.61
C ALA A 98 23.82 11.49 -1.13
N ASP A 99 24.10 12.78 -0.97
CA ASP A 99 23.28 13.84 -1.55
C ASP A 99 23.20 13.67 -3.07
N SER A 100 22.03 13.93 -3.65
CA SER A 100 21.79 13.86 -5.10
C SER A 100 22.34 12.61 -5.78
N SER A 101 22.03 11.43 -5.23
CA SER A 101 22.50 10.14 -5.72
C SER A 101 21.40 9.14 -6.10
N VAL A 102 20.14 9.43 -5.76
CA VAL A 102 18.98 8.58 -6.05
C VAL A 102 18.28 9.08 -7.32
N ASP A 103 18.09 8.20 -8.28
CA ASP A 103 17.36 8.49 -9.52
C ASP A 103 15.86 8.38 -9.31
N LEU A 104 15.41 7.27 -8.71
CA LEU A 104 14.01 7.01 -8.42
C LEU A 104 13.82 6.73 -6.93
N LEU A 105 13.00 7.53 -6.26
CA LEU A 105 12.57 7.32 -4.89
C LEU A 105 11.09 6.95 -4.91
N VAL A 106 10.73 5.77 -4.42
CA VAL A 106 9.34 5.30 -4.38
C VAL A 106 8.83 5.09 -2.96
N ALA A 107 7.55 5.31 -2.75
CA ALA A 107 6.87 5.03 -1.48
C ALA A 107 5.47 4.45 -1.74
N GLY A 108 5.40 3.12 -1.84
CA GLY A 108 4.18 2.39 -2.13
C GLY A 108 3.37 2.08 -0.87
N THR A 109 2.25 2.76 -0.68
CA THR A 109 1.34 2.62 0.48
C THR A 109 2.03 2.80 1.83
N SER A 110 3.05 3.67 1.87
CA SER A 110 3.87 3.90 3.07
C SER A 110 3.95 5.36 3.53
N ALA A 111 3.86 6.34 2.62
CA ALA A 111 4.13 7.75 2.94
C ALA A 111 3.25 8.38 4.03
N HIS A 112 2.01 7.91 4.21
CA HIS A 112 1.12 8.37 5.31
C HIS A 112 1.61 7.98 6.71
N TRP A 113 2.64 7.14 6.81
CA TRP A 113 3.28 6.79 8.08
C TRP A 113 4.53 7.59 8.40
N PHE A 114 5.03 8.41 7.47
CA PHE A 114 6.29 9.11 7.62
C PHE A 114 6.10 10.44 8.36
N ASP A 115 7.06 10.79 9.22
CA ASP A 115 7.06 12.08 9.92
C ASP A 115 7.66 13.17 9.04
N SER A 116 7.13 14.40 9.16
CA SER A 116 7.45 15.57 8.30
C SER A 116 8.92 15.74 7.82
N PRO A 117 9.98 15.43 8.61
CA PRO A 117 11.35 15.49 8.11
C PRO A 117 11.65 14.67 6.84
N TRP A 118 10.85 13.65 6.52
CA TRP A 118 11.08 12.79 5.34
C TRP A 118 11.10 13.56 4.02
N TRP A 119 10.33 14.65 3.86
CA TRP A 119 10.36 15.48 2.64
C TRP A 119 11.71 16.14 2.41
N LYS A 120 12.35 16.60 3.49
CA LYS A 120 13.69 17.20 3.42
C LYS A 120 14.72 16.14 3.04
N GLU A 121 14.59 14.93 3.59
CA GLU A 121 15.50 13.83 3.30
C GLU A 121 15.35 13.32 1.87
N ALA A 122 14.11 13.19 1.37
CA ALA A 122 13.81 12.88 -0.02
C ALA A 122 14.47 13.91 -0.96
N GLY A 123 14.27 15.20 -0.69
CA GLY A 123 14.88 16.27 -1.46
C GLY A 123 16.41 16.36 -1.35
N ARG A 124 17.02 15.81 -0.29
CA ARG A 124 18.49 15.75 -0.15
C ARG A 124 19.09 14.67 -1.05
N ILE A 125 18.48 13.48 -1.07
CA ILE A 125 19.06 12.31 -1.76
C ILE A 125 18.72 12.25 -3.25
N LEU A 126 17.61 12.86 -3.67
CA LEU A 126 17.20 12.86 -5.08
C LEU A 126 18.17 13.66 -5.95
N LYS A 127 18.54 13.08 -7.08
CA LYS A 127 19.27 13.76 -8.16
C LYS A 127 18.41 14.89 -8.75
N PRO A 128 19.03 15.92 -9.35
CA PRO A 128 18.33 16.77 -10.32
C PRO A 128 17.66 15.89 -11.40
N GLU A 129 16.41 16.21 -11.75
CA GLU A 129 15.57 15.40 -12.66
C GLU A 129 15.24 13.97 -12.16
N GLY A 130 15.60 13.63 -10.92
CA GLY A 130 15.15 12.41 -10.25
C GLY A 130 13.66 12.47 -9.93
N THR A 131 13.05 11.30 -9.72
CA THR A 131 11.61 11.16 -9.51
C THR A 131 11.30 10.69 -8.11
N LEU A 132 10.34 11.36 -7.45
CA LEU A 132 9.72 10.89 -6.21
C LEU A 132 8.32 10.36 -6.54
N ALA A 133 8.16 9.05 -6.64
CA ALA A 133 6.87 8.43 -6.89
C ALA A 133 6.21 7.92 -5.60
N ILE A 134 5.10 8.52 -5.21
CA ILE A 134 4.32 8.07 -4.06
C ILE A 134 2.96 7.64 -4.53
N PHE A 135 2.56 6.45 -4.09
CA PHE A 135 1.32 5.85 -4.53
C PHE A 135 0.65 5.06 -3.43
N ILE A 136 -0.67 4.90 -3.56
CA ILE A 136 -1.51 4.11 -2.67
C ILE A 136 -2.56 3.37 -3.48
N TYR A 137 -3.20 2.43 -2.80
CA TYR A 137 -4.55 2.00 -3.12
C TYR A 137 -5.39 2.12 -1.86
N GLY A 138 -6.65 2.47 -2.02
CA GLY A 138 -7.64 2.57 -0.94
C GLY A 138 -9.01 2.22 -1.49
N GLY A 139 -10.00 1.93 -0.64
CA GLY A 139 -11.34 1.57 -1.09
C GLY A 139 -11.41 0.23 -1.84
N LEU A 140 -12.06 -0.78 -1.26
CA LEU A 140 -12.41 -1.99 -1.99
C LEU A 140 -13.75 -1.75 -2.68
N TRP A 141 -13.74 -1.65 -4.01
CA TRP A 141 -14.92 -1.42 -4.81
C TRP A 141 -15.32 -2.71 -5.50
N PRO A 142 -16.51 -3.26 -5.21
CA PRO A 142 -17.03 -4.35 -6.02
C PRO A 142 -17.25 -3.88 -7.46
N ASP A 143 -17.28 -4.82 -8.40
CA ASP A 143 -17.68 -4.54 -9.79
C ASP A 143 -19.02 -3.78 -9.81
N PRO A 144 -19.07 -2.54 -10.35
CA PRO A 144 -20.30 -1.75 -10.45
C PRO A 144 -21.41 -2.45 -11.25
N GLY A 145 -21.05 -3.40 -12.13
CA GLY A 145 -22.00 -4.21 -12.88
C GLY A 145 -22.60 -5.38 -12.09
N HIS A 146 -22.11 -5.66 -10.87
CA HIS A 146 -22.64 -6.74 -10.03
C HIS A 146 -24.02 -6.35 -9.48
N PRO A 147 -25.04 -7.25 -9.51
CA PRO A 147 -26.39 -6.93 -9.01
C PRO A 147 -26.43 -6.45 -7.56
N CYS A 148 -25.51 -6.95 -6.73
CA CYS A 148 -25.36 -6.59 -5.32
C CYS A 148 -24.23 -5.59 -5.03
N ALA A 149 -23.74 -4.84 -6.03
CA ALA A 149 -22.56 -3.97 -5.87
C ALA A 149 -22.71 -2.96 -4.72
N GLU A 150 -23.89 -2.37 -4.54
CA GLU A 150 -24.14 -1.40 -3.47
C GLU A 150 -24.06 -2.05 -2.08
N ASP A 151 -24.70 -3.20 -1.89
CA ASP A 151 -24.69 -3.94 -0.62
C ASP A 151 -23.30 -4.47 -0.27
N LEU A 152 -22.58 -5.00 -1.26
CA LEU A 152 -21.19 -5.45 -1.11
C LEU A 152 -20.30 -4.28 -0.68
N ARG A 153 -20.43 -3.13 -1.34
CA ARG A 153 -19.66 -1.92 -1.03
C ARG A 153 -19.98 -1.42 0.38
N ALA A 154 -21.25 -1.31 0.74
CA ALA A 154 -21.68 -0.86 2.06
C ALA A 154 -21.11 -1.79 3.16
N THR A 155 -21.20 -3.10 2.95
CA THR A 155 -20.69 -4.11 3.88
C THR A 155 -19.17 -4.02 4.07
N MET A 156 -18.40 -3.88 2.98
CA MET A 156 -16.95 -3.72 3.05
C MET A 156 -16.52 -2.38 3.64
N PHE A 157 -17.31 -1.32 3.45
CA PHE A 157 -17.04 -0.01 4.04
C PHE A 157 -17.24 -0.03 5.56
N SER A 158 -18.36 -0.60 6.03
CA SER A 158 -18.66 -0.71 7.46
C SER A 158 -17.62 -1.53 8.23
N PHE A 159 -16.95 -2.50 7.59
CA PHE A 159 -15.83 -3.23 8.20
C PHE A 159 -14.76 -2.30 8.78
N ALA A 160 -14.39 -1.22 8.08
CA ALA A 160 -13.37 -0.29 8.55
C ALA A 160 -13.85 0.57 9.73
N GLU A 161 -15.14 0.90 9.76
CA GLU A 161 -15.77 1.68 10.84
C GLU A 161 -15.92 0.84 12.11
N GLU A 162 -16.39 -0.41 11.98
CA GLU A 162 -16.62 -1.32 13.10
C GLU A 162 -15.34 -1.69 13.87
N LEU A 163 -14.18 -1.62 13.22
CA LEU A 163 -12.92 -1.92 13.86
C LEU A 163 -12.58 -0.92 14.97
N GLY A 164 -12.89 0.38 14.84
CA GLY A 164 -12.56 1.39 15.86
C GLY A 164 -11.06 1.66 16.09
N PHE A 165 -10.16 0.96 15.38
CA PHE A 165 -8.69 1.09 15.50
C PHE A 165 -8.03 1.95 14.41
N SER A 166 -8.81 2.82 13.76
CA SER A 166 -8.32 3.68 12.67
C SER A 166 -7.50 4.85 13.23
N SER A 167 -6.35 5.11 12.61
CA SER A 167 -5.48 6.24 12.92
C SER A 167 -5.58 7.35 11.88
N ILE A 168 -4.93 8.49 12.14
CA ILE A 168 -4.78 9.58 11.15
C ILE A 168 -4.20 9.06 9.83
N GLY A 169 -3.21 8.16 9.88
CA GLY A 169 -2.61 7.54 8.69
C GLY A 169 -3.61 6.68 7.92
N ASN A 170 -4.52 5.97 8.61
CA ASN A 170 -5.59 5.24 7.95
C ASN A 170 -6.55 6.17 7.21
N ARG A 171 -6.91 7.32 7.81
CA ARG A 171 -7.74 8.33 7.14
C ARG A 171 -7.05 8.89 5.90
N ILE A 172 -5.79 9.29 6.01
CA ILE A 172 -5.01 9.83 4.88
C ILE A 172 -4.92 8.81 3.74
N CYS A 173 -4.71 7.52 4.06
CA CYS A 173 -4.72 6.43 3.09
C CYS A 173 -6.11 6.24 2.43
N HIS A 174 -7.18 6.18 3.23
CA HIS A 174 -8.55 6.02 2.72
C HIS A 174 -9.05 7.21 1.91
N ASN A 175 -8.59 8.43 2.23
CA ASN A 175 -8.90 9.64 1.50
C ASN A 175 -7.88 9.92 0.37
N MET A 176 -7.24 8.87 -0.14
CA MET A 176 -6.39 8.92 -1.33
C MET A 176 -5.32 10.01 -1.31
N TYR A 177 -4.67 10.22 -0.15
CA TYR A 177 -3.64 11.24 0.06
C TYR A 177 -4.07 12.69 -0.19
N ASP A 178 -5.37 12.98 -0.27
CA ASP A 178 -5.88 14.36 -0.34
C ASP A 178 -5.46 15.20 0.87
N GLU A 179 -5.25 14.53 2.01
CA GLU A 179 -4.80 15.14 3.26
C GLU A 179 -3.34 14.77 3.61
N LEU A 180 -2.56 14.23 2.67
CA LEU A 180 -1.15 13.96 2.95
C LEU A 180 -0.43 15.29 3.22
N PRO A 181 0.26 15.45 4.36
CA PRO A 181 0.96 16.69 4.67
C PRO A 181 2.06 16.94 3.63
N MET A 182 1.88 17.97 2.82
CA MET A 182 2.83 18.39 1.78
C MET A 182 3.94 19.28 2.36
N PRO A 183 5.15 19.29 1.76
CA PRO A 183 6.17 20.24 2.16
C PRO A 183 5.75 21.65 1.73
N ASP A 184 6.39 22.67 2.29
CA ASP A 184 6.15 24.05 1.86
C ASP A 184 6.61 24.25 0.41
N MET A 185 5.65 24.30 -0.50
CA MET A 185 5.87 24.48 -1.94
C MET A 185 6.06 25.95 -2.34
N SER A 186 5.85 26.91 -1.43
CA SER A 186 5.90 28.35 -1.75
C SER A 186 7.29 28.82 -2.19
N ASN A 187 8.33 28.10 -1.80
CA ASN A 187 9.72 28.31 -2.24
C ASN A 187 10.25 27.19 -3.15
N LYS A 188 9.39 26.30 -3.68
CA LYS A 188 9.69 25.03 -4.39
C LYS A 188 10.72 24.09 -3.74
N GLY A 189 11.54 24.51 -2.76
CA GLY A 189 12.57 23.66 -2.15
C GLY A 189 13.45 22.96 -3.20
N THR A 190 13.86 21.72 -2.90
CA THR A 190 14.54 20.79 -3.81
C THR A 190 13.58 19.93 -4.65
N LEU A 191 12.27 19.98 -4.42
CA LEU A 191 11.28 19.14 -5.12
C LEU A 191 10.53 19.99 -6.15
N GLY A 192 10.52 19.52 -7.41
CA GLY A 192 9.95 20.27 -8.53
C GLY A 192 8.42 20.32 -8.55
N ASP A 193 7.88 20.69 -9.71
CA ASP A 193 6.45 20.53 -9.99
C ASP A 193 6.08 19.03 -9.97
N PHE A 194 4.82 18.72 -9.69
CA PHE A 194 4.32 17.34 -9.62
C PHE A 194 3.08 17.16 -10.49
N GLU A 195 2.88 15.92 -10.95
CA GLU A 195 1.66 15.48 -11.58
C GLU A 195 0.85 14.66 -10.57
N ARG A 196 -0.48 14.74 -10.63
CA ARG A 196 -1.37 13.84 -9.89
C ARG A 196 -2.20 13.07 -10.91
N ILE A 197 -2.08 11.76 -10.87
CA ILE A 197 -2.90 10.84 -11.66
C ILE A 197 -3.85 10.13 -10.70
N ASP A 198 -5.15 10.15 -10.98
CA ASP A 198 -6.18 9.40 -10.24
C ASP A 198 -6.81 8.34 -11.17
N TRP A 199 -6.77 7.05 -10.78
CA TRP A 199 -7.51 5.98 -11.49
C TRP A 199 -8.63 5.42 -10.64
N ASN A 200 -9.82 5.22 -11.22
CA ASN A 200 -11.03 4.71 -10.55
C ASN A 200 -11.65 5.63 -9.49
N ARG A 201 -11.38 6.95 -9.51
CA ARG A 201 -11.90 7.86 -8.47
C ARG A 201 -13.43 7.89 -8.49
N ASN A 202 -14.04 7.46 -7.39
CA ASN A 202 -15.49 7.27 -7.23
C ASN A 202 -16.05 6.02 -7.93
N GLY A 203 -15.25 4.96 -8.07
CA GLY A 203 -15.66 3.65 -8.57
C GLY A 203 -15.99 3.57 -10.08
N LEU A 204 -15.80 4.65 -10.84
CA LEU A 204 -16.24 4.77 -12.22
C LEU A 204 -15.16 5.42 -13.09
N GLY A 205 -14.34 4.59 -13.72
CA GLY A 205 -13.49 4.99 -14.84
C GLY A 205 -13.69 4.05 -16.03
N ASP A 206 -13.22 4.44 -17.21
CA ASP A 206 -13.34 3.63 -18.45
C ASP A 206 -12.61 2.27 -18.35
N ARG A 207 -11.70 2.13 -17.40
CA ARG A 207 -10.96 0.90 -17.10
C ARG A 207 -10.71 0.78 -15.60
N LEU A 208 -11.11 -0.35 -15.00
CA LEU A 208 -10.74 -0.68 -13.62
C LEU A 208 -9.25 -1.04 -13.55
N VAL A 209 -8.49 -0.25 -12.82
CA VAL A 209 -7.09 -0.53 -12.49
C VAL A 209 -7.02 -1.16 -11.08
N MET A 210 -6.07 -2.07 -10.78
CA MET A 210 -6.05 -2.85 -9.51
C MET A 210 -7.29 -3.71 -9.25
N ALA A 211 -7.99 -4.13 -10.30
CA ALA A 211 -9.10 -5.05 -10.18
C ALA A 211 -8.63 -6.50 -10.26
N ASP A 212 -8.94 -7.25 -9.20
CA ASP A 212 -8.74 -8.69 -9.15
C ASP A 212 -10.09 -9.39 -8.89
N ARG A 213 -10.28 -10.52 -9.57
CA ARG A 213 -11.24 -11.53 -9.09
C ARG A 213 -10.58 -12.27 -7.95
N ILE A 214 -11.19 -12.21 -6.77
CA ILE A 214 -10.73 -12.96 -5.61
C ILE A 214 -11.85 -13.80 -5.04
N LYS A 215 -11.47 -14.88 -4.37
CA LYS A 215 -12.39 -15.72 -3.61
C LYS A 215 -12.71 -15.10 -2.27
N LEU A 216 -13.87 -15.43 -1.69
CA LEU A 216 -14.25 -14.97 -0.35
C LEU A 216 -13.22 -15.37 0.73
N ARG A 217 -12.59 -16.55 0.61
CA ARG A 217 -11.47 -16.93 1.48
C ARG A 217 -10.26 -16.00 1.36
N GLU A 218 -9.97 -15.50 0.15
CA GLU A 218 -8.84 -14.59 -0.11
C GLU A 218 -9.18 -13.19 0.39
N TRP A 219 -10.44 -12.77 0.27
CA TRP A 219 -10.93 -11.55 0.92
C TRP A 219 -10.71 -11.61 2.44
N ARG A 220 -11.06 -12.73 3.08
CA ARG A 220 -10.83 -12.94 4.54
C ARG A 220 -9.37 -12.76 4.91
N GLU A 221 -8.46 -13.40 4.17
CA GLU A 221 -7.03 -13.30 4.46
C GLU A 221 -6.47 -11.90 4.17
N ARG A 222 -6.93 -11.23 3.10
CA ARG A 222 -6.63 -9.81 2.82
C ARG A 222 -7.06 -8.91 3.98
N ALA A 223 -8.30 -9.05 4.46
CA ALA A 223 -8.83 -8.26 5.57
C ALA A 223 -8.00 -8.44 6.86
N ARG A 224 -7.44 -9.62 7.10
CA ARG A 224 -6.56 -9.91 8.26
C ARG A 224 -5.20 -9.21 8.19
N THR A 225 -4.74 -8.82 7.00
CA THR A 225 -3.52 -8.02 6.85
C THR A 225 -3.74 -6.53 7.17
N TYR A 226 -4.98 -6.08 7.36
CA TYR A 226 -5.27 -4.68 7.67
C TYR A 226 -4.85 -4.33 9.09
N GLY A 227 -4.07 -3.25 9.26
CA GLY A 227 -3.50 -2.87 10.55
C GLY A 227 -4.52 -2.74 11.69
N PRO A 228 -5.65 -2.01 11.49
CA PRO A 228 -6.75 -1.97 12.46
C PRO A 228 -7.34 -3.34 12.80
N ALA A 229 -7.45 -4.26 11.83
CA ALA A 229 -7.93 -5.62 12.06
C ALA A 229 -6.95 -6.44 12.91
N HIS A 230 -5.64 -6.25 12.75
CA HIS A 230 -4.65 -6.85 13.63
C HIS A 230 -4.77 -6.32 15.06
N ARG A 231 -4.86 -5.00 15.23
CA ARG A 231 -5.00 -4.36 16.56
C ARG A 231 -6.27 -4.81 17.29
N TRP A 232 -7.39 -4.87 16.57
CA TRP A 232 -8.65 -5.37 17.15
C TRP A 232 -8.50 -6.76 17.74
N ARG A 233 -7.83 -7.69 17.01
CA ARG A 233 -7.63 -9.06 17.47
C ARG A 233 -6.71 -9.17 18.67
N LEU A 234 -5.69 -8.30 18.76
CA LEU A 234 -4.82 -8.25 19.94
C LEU A 234 -5.59 -7.84 21.21
N GLU A 235 -6.53 -6.91 21.09
CA GLU A 235 -7.35 -6.46 22.24
C GLU A 235 -8.54 -7.40 22.53
N ASN A 236 -8.90 -8.27 21.59
CA ASN A 236 -10.05 -9.17 21.68
C ASN A 236 -9.71 -10.65 21.46
N PRO A 237 -8.68 -11.21 22.13
CA PRO A 237 -8.14 -12.54 21.79
C PRO A 237 -9.17 -13.67 21.93
N THR A 238 -10.12 -13.57 22.87
CA THR A 238 -11.16 -14.58 23.09
C THR A 238 -12.32 -14.52 22.09
N LYS A 239 -12.38 -13.46 21.26
CA LYS A 239 -13.44 -13.25 20.27
C LYS A 239 -12.97 -13.51 18.84
N VAL A 240 -11.67 -13.78 18.63
CA VAL A 240 -11.11 -14.07 17.31
C VAL A 240 -11.75 -15.32 16.72
N GLY A 241 -12.24 -15.22 15.48
CA GLY A 241 -12.92 -16.33 14.80
C GLY A 241 -14.43 -16.45 15.09
N ASP A 242 -14.99 -15.66 16.01
CA ASP A 242 -16.43 -15.64 16.26
C ASP A 242 -17.15 -14.95 15.09
N LYS A 243 -18.11 -15.64 14.46
CA LYS A 243 -18.82 -15.15 13.27
C LYS A 243 -19.72 -13.94 13.51
N LEU A 244 -20.06 -13.65 14.77
CA LEU A 244 -20.92 -12.52 15.14
C LEU A 244 -20.12 -11.36 15.73
N ILE A 245 -18.89 -11.61 16.19
CA ILE A 245 -18.09 -10.63 16.94
C ILE A 245 -16.78 -10.26 16.24
N ASP A 246 -16.03 -11.21 15.65
CA ASP A 246 -14.82 -10.90 14.87
C ASP A 246 -15.22 -10.11 13.62
N PRO A 247 -14.79 -8.84 13.47
CA PRO A 247 -15.23 -8.00 12.36
C PRO A 247 -14.94 -8.60 10.99
N VAL A 248 -13.86 -9.38 10.83
CA VAL A 248 -13.59 -10.05 9.55
C VAL A 248 -14.57 -11.18 9.32
N GLU A 249 -14.83 -12.03 10.31
CA GLU A 249 -15.73 -13.18 10.14
C GLU A 249 -17.19 -12.74 10.02
N LYS A 250 -17.57 -11.69 10.75
CA LYS A 250 -18.87 -11.04 10.64
C LYS A 250 -19.07 -10.45 9.24
N THR A 251 -18.09 -9.70 8.73
CA THR A 251 -18.17 -9.13 7.38
C THR A 251 -18.17 -10.23 6.32
N LEU A 252 -17.34 -11.27 6.45
CA LEU A 252 -17.38 -12.43 5.55
C LEU A 252 -18.76 -13.10 5.52
N SER A 253 -19.38 -13.26 6.69
CA SER A 253 -20.73 -13.84 6.80
C SER A 253 -21.78 -12.95 6.13
N ALA A 254 -21.66 -11.62 6.25
CA ALA A 254 -22.53 -10.68 5.55
C ALA A 254 -22.33 -10.73 4.02
N LEU A 255 -21.09 -10.79 3.53
CA LEU A 255 -20.78 -10.94 2.10
C LEU A 255 -21.40 -12.23 1.54
N LYS A 256 -21.25 -13.34 2.26
CA LYS A 256 -21.89 -14.62 1.92
C LYS A 256 -23.41 -14.55 1.83
N SER A 257 -24.03 -13.87 2.80
CA SER A 257 -25.48 -13.66 2.80
C SER A 257 -25.94 -12.83 1.61
N ILE A 258 -25.21 -11.78 1.24
CA ILE A 258 -25.53 -10.92 0.08
C ILE A 258 -25.42 -11.70 -1.24
N LEU A 259 -24.41 -12.57 -1.33
CA LEU A 259 -24.15 -13.40 -2.50
C LEU A 259 -24.97 -14.70 -2.53
N GLU A 260 -25.82 -14.91 -1.52
CA GLU A 260 -26.63 -16.12 -1.34
C GLU A 260 -25.80 -17.43 -1.44
N THR A 261 -24.60 -17.42 -0.83
CA THR A 261 -23.63 -18.53 -0.91
C THR A 261 -23.05 -18.89 0.45
N ASP A 262 -22.78 -20.18 0.66
CA ASP A 262 -21.97 -20.66 1.78
C ASP A 262 -20.53 -21.01 1.36
N ASP A 263 -20.22 -20.95 0.06
CA ASP A 263 -18.94 -21.38 -0.51
C ASP A 263 -17.87 -20.29 -0.41
N ASP A 264 -16.79 -20.59 0.33
CA ASP A 264 -15.58 -19.76 0.45
C ASP A 264 -14.84 -19.58 -0.89
N GLU A 265 -15.13 -20.42 -1.89
CA GLU A 265 -14.60 -20.33 -3.25
C GLU A 265 -15.36 -19.35 -4.15
N THR A 266 -16.47 -18.78 -3.69
CA THR A 266 -17.25 -17.80 -4.47
C THR A 266 -16.36 -16.61 -4.83
N GLU A 267 -16.31 -16.27 -6.12
CA GLU A 267 -15.52 -15.15 -6.60
C GLU A 267 -16.30 -13.84 -6.51
N ILE A 268 -15.62 -12.79 -6.06
CA ILE A 268 -16.03 -11.40 -6.18
C ILE A 268 -14.94 -10.65 -6.94
N MET A 269 -15.36 -9.76 -7.83
CA MET A 269 -14.44 -8.79 -8.41
C MET A 269 -14.29 -7.63 -7.43
N LEU A 270 -13.05 -7.35 -7.03
CA LEU A 270 -12.70 -6.17 -6.26
C LEU A 270 -11.74 -5.32 -7.06
N GLY A 271 -12.16 -4.10 -7.39
CA GLY A 271 -11.29 -3.00 -7.76
C GLY A 271 -10.69 -2.37 -6.52
N GLY A 272 -9.36 -2.25 -6.48
CA GLY A 272 -8.70 -1.27 -5.63
C GLY A 272 -8.87 0.11 -6.26
N GLU A 273 -9.36 1.07 -5.48
CA GLU A 273 -9.47 2.44 -5.93
C GLU A 273 -8.10 3.15 -5.90
N ASN A 274 -7.95 4.08 -6.85
CA ASN A 274 -7.14 5.30 -6.76
C ASN A 274 -5.65 5.09 -6.57
N TYR A 275 -5.01 4.93 -7.72
CA TYR A 275 -3.61 5.21 -7.82
C TYR A 275 -3.42 6.68 -7.75
N PHE A 276 -2.33 7.02 -7.10
CA PHE A 276 -1.82 8.34 -6.97
C PHE A 276 -0.37 8.20 -7.40
N CYS A 277 0.15 9.07 -8.25
CA CYS A 277 1.59 9.19 -8.46
C CYS A 277 1.93 10.63 -8.10
N PHE A 278 3.00 10.81 -7.34
CA PHE A 278 3.80 12.04 -7.38
C PHE A 278 4.94 11.85 -8.37
#